data_AF-A0A4V5MWG5-F1
#
_entry.id   AF-A0A4V5MWG5-F1
#
_cell.length_a   1.000
_cell.length_b   1.000
_cell.length_c   1.000
_cell.angle_alpha   90.00
_cell.angle_beta   90.00
_cell.angle_gamma   90.00
#
_symmetry.space_group_name_H-M   'P 1'
#
loop_
_entity.id
_entity.type
_entity.pdbx_description
1 polymer ?
#
loop_
_entity_poly.entity_id
_entity_poly.type
_entity_poly.pdbx_seq_one_letter_code
_entity_poly.pdbx_strand_id
1 'polypeptide(L)'
;MQSLPVICPAAAIPDATGIAAFNAAYEAARAAGAVFVCIARSGQRWTVKADTFTAPAHVVDEVAAAAIREAAVRLVRDRVVRSGSVAGPAYVVLYDVAGEDCARQLAAALHAALYGDQEPLASAMGAVS
;
A
#
# COMPACT_ATOMS: atom_id res chain seq x y z
N MET A 1 6.86 18.64 6.81
CA MET A 1 6.36 17.34 6.32
C MET A 1 4.90 17.50 5.99
N GLN A 2 4.47 17.16 4.76
CA GLN A 2 3.07 17.26 4.36
C GLN A 2 2.29 16.05 4.87
N SER A 3 1.09 16.27 5.40
CA SER A 3 0.17 15.21 5.81
C SER A 3 -0.36 14.47 4.58
N LEU A 4 -0.47 13.14 4.67
CA LEU A 4 -1.07 12.33 3.60
C LEU A 4 -2.58 12.60 3.55
N PRO A 5 -3.17 12.83 2.37
CA PRO A 5 -4.62 12.96 2.24
C PRO A 5 -5.31 11.60 2.46
N VAL A 6 -6.59 11.64 2.85
CA VAL A 6 -7.44 10.46 3.14
C VAL A 6 -7.48 9.47 1.98
N ILE A 7 -7.25 9.92 0.74
CA ILE A 7 -6.88 9.06 -0.39
C ILE A 7 -5.56 9.59 -0.95
N CYS A 8 -4.46 8.88 -0.68
CA CYS A 8 -3.13 9.29 -1.12
C CYS A 8 -2.92 9.00 -2.60
N PRO A 9 -2.78 10.01 -3.48
CA PRO A 9 -2.47 9.77 -4.89
C PRO A 9 -1.07 9.18 -5.02
N ALA A 10 -0.81 8.44 -6.11
CA ALA A 10 0.46 7.76 -6.36
C ALA A 10 1.69 8.69 -6.24
N ALA A 11 1.57 9.93 -6.73
CA ALA A 11 2.62 10.94 -6.66
C ALA A 11 2.94 11.41 -5.23
N ALA A 12 2.02 11.23 -4.28
CA ALA A 12 2.20 11.64 -2.88
C ALA A 12 2.64 10.48 -1.96
N ILE A 13 2.71 9.24 -2.47
CA ILE A 13 3.18 8.10 -1.70
C ILE A 13 4.63 8.37 -1.24
N PRO A 14 5.00 8.19 0.03
CA PRO A 14 6.37 8.44 0.44
C PRO A 14 7.29 7.31 -0.04
N ASP A 15 8.46 7.67 -0.58
CA ASP A 15 9.61 6.75 -0.63
C ASP A 15 10.23 6.71 0.77
N ALA A 16 10.01 5.59 1.44
CA ALA A 16 10.47 5.26 2.79
C ALA A 16 11.74 4.39 2.76
N THR A 17 12.59 4.51 1.74
CA THR A 17 13.86 3.79 1.66
C THR A 17 14.77 4.17 2.83
N GLY A 18 15.07 3.20 3.69
CA GLY A 18 15.90 3.36 4.88
C GLY A 18 15.11 3.72 6.15
N ILE A 19 15.69 3.41 7.31
CA ILE A 19 14.99 3.48 8.59
C ILE A 19 14.53 4.90 8.96
N ALA A 20 15.32 5.92 8.63
CA ALA A 20 14.97 7.31 8.94
C ALA A 20 13.76 7.80 8.12
N ALA A 21 13.74 7.52 6.81
CA ALA A 21 12.62 7.87 5.94
C ALA A 21 11.35 7.10 6.31
N PHE A 22 11.49 5.81 6.64
CA PHE A 22 10.40 4.99 7.14
C PHE A 22 9.79 5.56 8.42
N ASN A 23 10.62 5.85 9.44
CA ASN A 23 10.12 6.40 10.70
C ASN A 23 9.46 7.77 10.49
N ALA A 24 10.01 8.63 9.62
CA ALA A 24 9.42 9.93 9.33
C ALA A 24 8.04 9.79 8.65
N ALA A 25 7.90 8.90 7.68
CA ALA A 25 6.62 8.63 7.01
C ALA A 25 5.59 8.01 7.97
N TYR A 26 6.02 7.08 8.82
CA TYR A 26 5.16 6.42 9.80
C TYR A 26 4.65 7.40 10.85
N GLU A 27 5.53 8.24 11.40
CA GLU A 27 5.13 9.28 12.35
C GLU A 27 4.24 10.35 11.71
N ALA A 28 4.43 10.67 10.42
CA ALA A 28 3.52 11.57 9.70
C ALA A 28 2.10 10.98 9.59
N ALA A 29 1.97 9.70 9.23
CA ALA A 29 0.68 9.01 9.18
C ALA A 29 0.03 8.93 10.56
N ARG A 30 0.82 8.60 11.60
CA ARG A 30 0.38 8.53 12.99
C ARG A 30 -0.12 9.88 13.50
N ALA A 31 0.61 10.96 13.26
CA ALA A 31 0.21 12.30 13.66
C ALA A 31 -1.08 12.76 12.97
N ALA A 32 -1.33 12.27 11.75
CA ALA A 32 -2.57 12.53 11.01
C ALA A 32 -3.73 11.59 11.40
N GLY A 33 -3.48 10.53 12.17
CA GLY A 33 -4.48 9.49 12.43
C GLY A 33 -4.93 8.75 11.16
N ALA A 34 -4.05 8.69 10.16
CA ALA A 34 -4.34 8.14 8.83
C ALA A 34 -3.69 6.77 8.64
N VAL A 35 -4.29 5.91 7.80
CA VAL A 35 -3.70 4.64 7.36
C VAL A 35 -2.30 4.89 6.81
N PHE A 36 -1.31 4.13 7.29
CA PHE A 36 0.04 4.25 6.82
C PHE A 36 0.17 3.60 5.44
N VAL A 37 0.89 4.26 4.53
CA VAL A 37 1.27 3.71 3.24
C VAL A 37 2.63 4.25 2.81
N CYS A 38 3.48 3.39 2.24
CA CYS A 38 4.74 3.80 1.62
C CYS A 38 5.22 2.80 0.57
N ILE A 39 6.26 3.21 -0.17
CA ILE A 39 7.14 2.31 -0.90
C ILE A 39 8.53 2.35 -0.29
N ALA A 40 9.30 1.27 -0.42
CA ALA A 40 10.70 1.25 -0.03
C ALA A 40 11.51 0.44 -1.04
N ARG A 41 12.67 0.97 -1.44
CA ARG A 41 13.57 0.30 -2.37
C ARG A 41 14.34 -0.81 -1.67
N SER A 42 14.40 -1.96 -2.32
CA SER A 42 15.19 -3.13 -1.94
C SER A 42 16.00 -3.58 -3.17
N GLY A 43 17.24 -3.11 -3.26
CA GLY A 43 18.06 -3.30 -4.46
C GLY A 43 17.46 -2.59 -5.69
N GLN A 44 17.16 -3.35 -6.74
CA GLN A 44 16.52 -2.84 -7.98
C GLN A 44 14.99 -2.94 -7.97
N ARG A 45 14.41 -3.35 -6.84
CA ARG A 45 13.00 -3.68 -6.69
C ARG A 45 12.38 -2.86 -5.59
N TRP A 46 11.06 -2.84 -5.56
CA TRP A 46 10.29 -2.05 -4.61
C TRP A 46 9.43 -2.92 -3.72
N THR A 47 9.28 -2.48 -2.48
CA THR A 47 8.34 -3.04 -1.51
C THR A 47 7.23 -2.03 -1.29
N VAL A 48 5.98 -2.44 -1.35
CA VAL A 48 4.82 -1.64 -0.94
C VAL A 48 4.43 -2.07 0.46
N LYS A 49 4.15 -1.11 1.35
CA LYS A 49 3.65 -1.38 2.70
C LYS A 49 2.45 -0.50 2.97
N ALA A 50 1.39 -1.08 3.53
CA ALA A 50 0.27 -0.34 4.06
C ALA A 50 -0.25 -1.03 5.34
N ASP A 51 -0.62 -0.25 6.35
CA ASP A 51 -1.24 -0.78 7.57
C ASP A 51 -2.12 0.26 8.26
N THR A 52 -3.06 -0.23 9.07
CA THR A 52 -4.02 0.63 9.79
C THR A 52 -3.57 0.98 11.21
N PHE A 53 -2.35 0.61 11.61
CA PHE A 53 -1.89 0.78 13.00
C PHE A 53 -1.73 2.24 13.41
N THR A 54 -1.53 3.13 12.45
CA THR A 54 -1.50 4.59 12.63
C THR A 54 -2.88 5.24 12.65
N ALA A 55 -3.94 4.48 12.36
CA ALA A 55 -5.34 4.92 12.36
C ALA A 55 -6.23 3.95 13.18
N PRO A 56 -6.08 3.90 14.51
CA PRO A 56 -6.78 2.92 15.35
C PRO A 56 -8.31 3.06 15.37
N ALA A 57 -8.84 4.23 15.00
CA ALA A 57 -10.29 4.45 14.85
C ALA A 57 -10.82 3.98 13.48
N HIS A 58 -9.93 3.64 12.55
CA HIS A 58 -10.29 3.23 11.20
C HIS A 58 -10.52 1.71 11.16
N VAL A 59 -11.74 1.32 10.80
CA VAL A 59 -12.14 -0.08 10.70
C VAL A 59 -12.22 -0.45 9.22
N VAL A 60 -11.45 -1.45 8.82
CA VAL A 60 -11.53 -2.04 7.48
C VAL A 60 -12.69 -3.03 7.47
N ASP A 61 -13.67 -2.81 6.61
CA ASP A 61 -14.78 -3.75 6.46
C ASP A 61 -14.32 -5.06 5.79
N GLU A 62 -15.14 -6.10 5.93
CA GLU A 62 -14.81 -7.43 5.41
C GLU A 62 -14.70 -7.47 3.88
N VAL A 63 -15.47 -6.63 3.17
CA VAL A 63 -15.49 -6.57 1.71
C VAL A 63 -14.17 -5.98 1.19
N ALA A 64 -13.71 -4.87 1.75
CA ALA A 64 -12.42 -4.26 1.48
C ALA A 64 -11.27 -5.22 1.80
N ALA A 65 -11.32 -5.88 2.96
CA ALA A 65 -10.31 -6.85 3.35
C ALA A 65 -10.26 -8.06 2.39
N ALA A 66 -11.42 -8.53 1.89
CA ALA A 66 -11.50 -9.59 0.90
C ALA A 66 -10.93 -9.16 -0.46
N ALA A 67 -11.32 -7.98 -0.95
CA ALA A 67 -10.82 -7.44 -2.22
C ALA A 67 -9.29 -7.27 -2.21
N ILE A 68 -8.72 -6.77 -1.10
CA ILE A 68 -7.26 -6.63 -0.92
C ILE A 68 -6.57 -8.01 -0.97
N ARG A 69 -7.12 -9.02 -0.29
CA ARG A 69 -6.57 -10.38 -0.31
C ARG A 69 -6.61 -10.98 -1.71
N GLU A 70 -7.73 -10.87 -2.39
CA GLU A 70 -7.90 -11.38 -3.76
C GLU A 70 -6.93 -10.70 -4.74
N ALA A 71 -6.77 -9.38 -4.63
CA ALA A 71 -5.80 -8.62 -5.43
C ALA A 71 -4.37 -9.12 -5.18
N ALA A 72 -3.97 -9.30 -3.91
CA ALA A 72 -2.64 -9.81 -3.57
C ALA A 72 -2.40 -11.23 -4.12
N VAL A 73 -3.38 -12.13 -4.03
CA VAL A 73 -3.31 -13.48 -4.61
C VAL A 73 -3.11 -13.42 -6.12
N ARG A 74 -3.85 -12.55 -6.81
CA ARG A 74 -3.72 -12.37 -8.25
C ARG A 74 -2.35 -11.78 -8.63
N LEU A 75 -1.87 -10.76 -7.93
CA LEU A 75 -0.53 -10.18 -8.17
C LEU A 75 0.58 -11.23 -8.02
N VAL A 76 0.46 -12.15 -7.06
CA VAL A 76 1.41 -13.26 -6.88
C VAL A 76 1.32 -14.23 -8.07
N ARG A 77 0.10 -14.62 -8.46
CA ARG A 77 -0.14 -15.54 -9.59
C ARG A 77 0.43 -14.97 -10.90
N ASP A 78 0.22 -13.68 -11.11
CA ASP A 78 0.63 -12.97 -12.32
C ASP A 78 2.12 -12.54 -12.26
N ARG A 79 2.83 -12.89 -11.17
CA ARG A 79 4.26 -12.60 -10.92
C ARG A 79 4.62 -11.11 -10.89
N VAL A 80 3.64 -10.26 -10.61
CA VAL A 80 3.86 -8.82 -10.36
C VAL A 80 4.54 -8.61 -9.00
N VAL A 81 4.28 -9.50 -8.05
CA VAL A 81 4.87 -9.49 -6.70
C VAL A 81 5.35 -10.88 -6.30
N ARG A 82 6.29 -10.97 -5.35
CA ARG A 82 6.82 -12.25 -4.86
C ARG A 82 5.78 -13.00 -4.02
N SER A 83 5.82 -14.33 -4.06
CA SER A 83 4.96 -15.24 -3.27
C SER A 83 5.05 -15.10 -1.75
N GLY A 84 6.07 -14.42 -1.21
CA GLY A 84 6.18 -14.08 0.21
C GLY A 84 5.43 -12.81 0.62
N SER A 85 4.70 -12.19 -0.30
CA SER A 85 3.86 -11.01 -0.02
C SER A 85 2.70 -11.38 0.90
N VAL A 86 2.29 -10.43 1.74
CA VAL A 86 1.31 -10.64 2.80
C VAL A 86 0.16 -9.66 2.63
N ALA A 87 -1.08 -10.14 2.76
CA ALA A 87 -2.28 -9.32 2.80
C ALA A 87 -3.16 -9.80 3.96
N GLY A 88 -2.91 -9.23 5.14
CA GLY A 88 -3.72 -9.44 6.33
C GLY A 88 -4.87 -8.42 6.43
N PRO A 89 -5.75 -8.58 7.44
CA PRO A 89 -6.91 -7.69 7.61
C PRO A 89 -6.54 -6.24 7.97
N ALA A 90 -5.36 -6.02 8.55
CA ALA A 90 -4.91 -4.70 9.02
C ALA A 90 -3.53 -4.28 8.46
N TYR A 91 -2.86 -5.15 7.69
CA TYR A 91 -1.55 -4.87 7.14
C TYR A 91 -1.31 -5.61 5.82
N VAL A 92 -0.67 -4.95 4.87
CA VAL A 92 -0.33 -5.47 3.55
C VAL A 92 1.13 -5.14 3.27
N VAL A 93 1.88 -6.14 2.79
CA VAL A 93 3.24 -5.97 2.30
C VAL A 93 3.39 -6.70 0.97
N LEU A 94 3.67 -5.95 -0.09
CA LEU A 94 3.94 -6.51 -1.41
C LEU A 94 5.44 -6.40 -1.71
N TYR A 95 6.09 -7.52 -1.96
CA TYR A 95 7.53 -7.57 -2.24
C TYR A 95 7.81 -7.71 -3.73
N ASP A 96 9.00 -7.27 -4.13
CA ASP A 96 9.59 -7.50 -5.46
C ASP A 96 8.83 -6.82 -6.63
N VAL A 97 8.19 -5.67 -6.36
CA VAL A 97 7.50 -4.89 -7.39
C VAL A 97 8.52 -4.29 -8.36
N ALA A 98 8.23 -4.40 -9.66
CA ALA A 98 9.04 -3.84 -10.73
C ALA A 98 8.73 -2.35 -10.94
N GLY A 99 9.74 -1.50 -10.75
CA GLY A 99 9.63 -0.06 -11.02
C GLY A 99 8.92 0.73 -9.92
N GLU A 100 9.30 1.99 -9.81
CA GLU A 100 8.79 2.89 -8.78
C GLU A 100 7.32 3.26 -9.05
N ASP A 101 6.98 3.59 -10.30
CA ASP A 101 5.63 4.01 -10.68
C ASP A 101 4.59 2.94 -10.40
N CYS A 102 4.88 1.68 -10.73
CA CYS A 102 4.01 0.55 -10.41
C CYS A 102 3.84 0.40 -8.88
N ALA A 103 4.93 0.52 -8.12
CA ALA A 103 4.86 0.45 -6.66
C ALA A 103 4.01 1.59 -6.08
N ARG A 104 4.12 2.81 -6.60
CA ARG A 104 3.31 3.97 -6.20
C ARG A 104 1.83 3.78 -6.53
N GLN A 105 1.52 3.24 -7.71
CA GLN A 105 0.15 2.95 -8.12
C GLN A 105 -0.49 1.88 -7.24
N LEU A 106 0.22 0.76 -6.99
CA LEU A 106 -0.25 -0.28 -6.08
C LEU A 106 -0.44 0.24 -4.65
N ALA A 107 0.50 1.07 -4.16
CA ALA A 107 0.42 1.68 -2.85
C ALA A 107 -0.83 2.60 -2.72
N ALA A 108 -1.05 3.48 -3.69
CA ALA A 108 -2.21 4.36 -3.71
C ALA A 108 -3.52 3.57 -3.79
N ALA A 109 -3.57 2.53 -4.62
CA ALA A 109 -4.75 1.67 -4.77
C ALA A 109 -5.07 0.89 -3.49
N LEU A 110 -4.05 0.35 -2.81
CA LEU A 110 -4.22 -0.31 -1.52
C LEU A 110 -4.69 0.66 -0.44
N HIS A 111 -4.14 1.87 -0.41
CA HIS A 111 -4.55 2.90 0.54
C HIS A 111 -6.03 3.28 0.33
N ALA A 112 -6.46 3.50 -0.92
CA ALA A 112 -7.87 3.76 -1.24
C ALA A 112 -8.78 2.59 -0.80
N ALA A 113 -8.38 1.35 -1.10
CA ALA A 113 -9.14 0.16 -0.72
C ALA A 113 -9.25 0.00 0.81
N LEU A 114 -8.19 0.34 1.55
CA LEU A 114 -8.22 0.34 3.01
C LEU A 114 -9.23 1.37 3.55
N TYR A 115 -9.49 2.47 2.84
CA TYR A 115 -10.57 3.42 3.15
C TYR A 115 -11.95 3.04 2.56
N GLY A 116 -12.07 1.86 1.94
CA GLY A 116 -13.33 1.35 1.38
C GLY A 116 -13.54 1.66 -0.10
N ASP A 117 -12.64 2.39 -0.75
CA ASP A 117 -12.71 2.67 -2.19
C ASP A 117 -11.94 1.61 -3.00
N GLN A 118 -12.68 0.69 -3.61
CA GLN A 118 -12.13 -0.46 -4.32
C GLN A 118 -11.85 -0.19 -5.80
N GLU A 119 -12.36 0.90 -6.38
CA GLU A 119 -12.20 1.19 -7.80
C GLU A 119 -10.72 1.35 -8.21
N PRO A 120 -9.88 2.09 -7.44
CA PRO A 120 -8.45 2.20 -7.76
C PRO A 120 -7.73 0.86 -7.76
N LEU A 121 -8.12 -0.06 -6.86
CA LEU A 121 -7.56 -1.41 -6.81
C LEU A 121 -7.97 -2.23 -8.03
N ALA A 122 -9.25 -2.23 -8.39
CA ALA A 122 -9.72 -2.91 -9.60
C ALA A 122 -9.03 -2.37 -10.87
N SER A 123 -8.86 -1.05 -10.99
CA SER A 123 -8.17 -0.42 -12.10
C SER A 123 -6.68 -0.80 -12.16
N ALA A 124 -5.98 -0.78 -11.01
CA ALA A 124 -4.58 -1.18 -10.95
C ALA A 124 -4.40 -2.64 -11.37
N MET A 125 -5.29 -3.54 -10.95
CA MET A 125 -5.29 -4.94 -11.33
C MET A 125 -5.52 -5.17 -12.84
N GLY A 126 -6.25 -4.28 -13.51
CA GLY A 126 -6.41 -4.29 -14.97
C GLY A 126 -5.19 -3.78 -15.74
N ALA A 127 -4.42 -2.87 -15.14
CA ALA A 127 -3.24 -2.26 -15.77
C ALA A 127 -1.96 -3.10 -15.65
N VAL A 128 -1.87 -3.98 -14.64
CA VAL A 128 -0.71 -4.85 -14.42
C VAL A 128 -0.81 -6.23 -15.08
N SER A 129 -1.91 -6.51 -15.79
CA SER A 129 -2.17 -7.80 -16.49
C SER A 129 -1.56 -7.86 -17.88
#